data_AF-A0A7S2SG41-F1
#
_entry.id   AF-A0A7S2SG41-F1
#
_cell.length_a   1.000
_cell.length_b   1.000
_cell.length_c   1.000
_cell.angle_alpha   90.00
_cell.angle_beta   90.00
_cell.angle_gamma   90.00
#
_symmetry.space_group_name_H-M   'P 1'
#
loop_
_entity.id
_entity.type
_entity.pdbx_description
1 polymer ?
#
loop_
_entity_poly.entity_id
_entity_poly.type
_entity_poly.pdbx_seq_one_letter_code
_entity_poly.pdbx_strand_id
1 'polypeptide(L)'
;TIVSGSGTVAVESVVFTGAAVSAVTTIAMSGDLTNTGGSILLTSTAGKAITHTGAGGGSADLTISSTNGCVLIETVRVNAAAVSAVSTIDMSGHLTNSAGNILLSSSSAQAITHTGGSGQDLTLSSGGNIVVEDVKINTGAVSLVTTLGMSSTLSMTNTAAQAVTHVGAGGGSADLTVSSTNGCVLIESVRFNGAAISAASTMAMTDDLTMSKNAATISHSGSTSLTIVSGSGTVAIESVVFTGAAVSAVTTLDMSGDLTNSAGNILLTSTAAKAITHTGATGGSADLTISSTNGCVLIEAVRVNAAAISAVTTIGMTSHLTNSAGNVLLTSSSAQAITHTGGAGQDLAITSGGNVDVESVLFNGGAVSAITTLGMSGTMSLTATGAQAITHVGAGSGSADLTVSSTNGCVNIESVMFNAAAISGASTIAMTDD
;
A
#
# COMPACT_ATOMS: atom_id res chain seq x y z
N THR A 1 22.90 115.10 -33.29
CA THR A 1 23.60 114.42 -32.18
C THR A 1 22.91 114.77 -30.88
N ILE A 2 22.79 113.83 -29.94
CA ILE A 2 22.30 114.08 -28.58
C ILE A 2 23.35 113.46 -27.62
N VAL A 3 23.66 114.14 -26.52
CA VAL A 3 24.85 113.91 -25.68
C VAL A 3 24.45 114.01 -24.20
N SER A 4 25.11 113.26 -23.30
CA SER A 4 24.79 113.23 -21.86
C SER A 4 26.07 113.31 -21.01
N GLY A 5 25.97 113.70 -19.73
CA GLY A 5 27.15 113.98 -18.89
C GLY A 5 26.99 113.89 -17.37
N SER A 6 25.89 114.40 -16.76
CA SER A 6 25.74 114.35 -15.29
C SER A 6 24.36 114.72 -14.69
N GLY A 7 23.45 115.35 -15.45
CA GLY A 7 22.18 115.85 -14.92
C GLY A 7 20.98 115.57 -15.82
N THR A 8 19.80 115.44 -15.20
CA THR A 8 18.52 115.18 -15.88
C THR A 8 18.05 116.39 -16.68
N VAL A 9 17.39 116.17 -17.83
CA VAL A 9 16.87 117.22 -18.73
C VAL A 9 15.41 116.92 -19.05
N ALA A 10 14.55 117.94 -19.12
CA ALA A 10 13.12 117.83 -19.37
C ALA A 10 12.69 118.47 -20.70
N VAL A 11 11.67 117.91 -21.35
CA VAL A 11 11.03 118.41 -22.57
C VAL A 11 9.53 118.09 -22.49
N GLU A 12 8.66 119.05 -22.76
CA GLU A 12 7.21 118.96 -22.55
C GLU A 12 6.40 119.15 -23.84
N SER A 13 5.26 118.45 -23.94
CA SER A 13 4.30 118.55 -25.06
C SER A 13 4.96 118.52 -26.45
N VAL A 14 5.86 117.54 -26.67
CA VAL A 14 6.73 117.49 -27.86
C VAL A 14 5.91 117.55 -29.17
N VAL A 15 6.25 118.38 -30.16
CA VAL A 15 7.59 118.69 -30.71
C VAL A 15 8.21 117.43 -31.37
N PHE A 16 7.71 116.94 -32.52
CA PHE A 16 6.58 117.46 -33.31
C PHE A 16 6.83 118.29 -34.58
N THR A 17 7.99 118.42 -35.24
CA THR A 17 9.37 118.01 -34.95
C THR A 17 9.67 116.49 -34.94
N GLY A 18 9.20 115.81 -35.99
CA GLY A 18 10.00 114.79 -36.69
C GLY A 18 9.93 113.36 -36.18
N ALA A 19 10.49 113.07 -34.99
CA ALA A 19 10.83 111.69 -34.61
C ALA A 19 9.96 111.05 -33.51
N ALA A 20 9.37 111.84 -32.59
CA ALA A 20 8.53 111.32 -31.50
C ALA A 20 7.44 112.29 -31.02
N VAL A 21 6.36 111.72 -30.45
CA VAL A 21 5.05 112.29 -30.03
C VAL A 21 4.41 111.32 -29.02
N SER A 22 3.70 111.64 -27.92
CA SER A 22 3.34 112.87 -27.18
C SER A 22 2.68 114.05 -27.92
N ALA A 23 1.91 114.88 -27.18
CA ALA A 23 0.58 115.39 -27.60
C ALA A 23 -0.35 114.27 -28.12
N VAL A 24 -0.07 113.04 -27.66
CA VAL A 24 -0.59 111.76 -28.15
C VAL A 24 -0.73 110.84 -26.95
N THR A 25 -1.77 110.01 -26.97
CA THR A 25 -2.07 108.98 -25.96
C THR A 25 -1.17 107.73 -26.08
N THR A 26 0.12 107.94 -26.34
CA THR A 26 1.16 106.92 -26.63
C THR A 26 2.55 107.51 -26.39
N ILE A 27 3.39 106.91 -25.52
CA ILE A 27 4.88 106.94 -25.47
C ILE A 27 5.45 106.32 -24.18
N ALA A 28 5.63 107.17 -23.15
CA ALA A 28 6.49 107.09 -21.95
C ALA A 28 7.94 106.54 -22.07
N MET A 29 8.34 105.96 -23.21
CA MET A 29 9.72 105.52 -23.47
C MET A 29 10.18 104.47 -22.42
N SER A 30 11.42 104.34 -21.91
CA SER A 30 12.70 105.05 -22.05
C SER A 30 13.94 104.12 -22.12
N GLY A 31 13.90 102.87 -22.60
CA GLY A 31 12.96 102.24 -23.54
C GLY A 31 11.76 101.47 -22.97
N ASP A 32 10.87 100.94 -23.82
CA ASP A 32 10.93 100.94 -25.30
C ASP A 32 10.58 102.31 -25.91
N LEU A 33 11.36 102.98 -26.78
CA LEU A 33 12.42 102.61 -27.74
C LEU A 33 11.92 102.19 -29.13
N THR A 34 11.76 103.20 -30.00
CA THR A 34 12.15 103.05 -31.40
C THR A 34 13.66 102.79 -31.45
N ASN A 35 14.03 101.53 -31.24
CA ASN A 35 15.22 100.96 -31.85
C ASN A 35 14.89 100.66 -33.33
N THR A 36 15.87 100.34 -34.17
CA THR A 36 15.65 100.18 -35.63
C THR A 36 16.20 98.89 -36.27
N GLY A 37 16.12 97.68 -35.69
CA GLY A 37 15.97 97.27 -34.28
C GLY A 37 14.59 97.32 -33.58
N GLY A 38 13.50 97.73 -34.23
CA GLY A 38 12.27 98.13 -33.54
C GLY A 38 11.16 97.08 -33.41
N SER A 39 10.37 97.16 -32.34
CA SER A 39 9.03 96.57 -32.19
C SER A 39 8.17 97.49 -31.31
N ILE A 40 6.84 97.48 -31.46
CA ILE A 40 6.01 98.70 -31.28
C ILE A 40 4.74 98.45 -30.43
N LEU A 41 4.34 99.49 -29.68
CA LEU A 41 3.27 99.53 -28.67
C LEU A 41 1.96 100.18 -29.18
N LEU A 42 0.78 99.79 -28.65
CA LEU A 42 -0.52 100.07 -29.26
C LEU A 42 -1.59 100.52 -28.21
N THR A 43 -2.36 101.59 -28.46
CA THR A 43 -3.17 102.28 -27.40
C THR A 43 -4.57 102.83 -27.83
N SER A 44 -5.42 101.99 -28.45
CA SER A 44 -6.83 102.32 -28.80
C SER A 44 -7.84 101.37 -28.11
N THR A 45 -9.12 101.37 -28.50
CA THR A 45 -10.22 100.81 -27.69
C THR A 45 -11.45 100.26 -28.49
N ALA A 46 -11.45 99.21 -29.34
CA ALA A 46 -10.45 98.29 -29.92
C ALA A 46 -9.39 97.69 -28.97
N GLY A 47 -9.42 96.37 -28.71
CA GLY A 47 -8.50 95.69 -27.76
C GLY A 47 -7.00 95.93 -28.00
N LYS A 48 -6.20 95.95 -26.91
CA LYS A 48 -4.77 96.31 -26.89
C LYS A 48 -3.95 95.55 -25.84
N ALA A 49 -2.64 95.66 -26.01
CA ALA A 49 -1.55 94.98 -25.31
C ALA A 49 -0.34 95.95 -25.29
N ILE A 50 0.75 95.74 -24.53
CA ILE A 50 1.34 94.48 -24.06
C ILE A 50 1.75 94.45 -22.58
N THR A 51 2.07 95.60 -22.00
CA THR A 51 3.15 95.74 -20.99
C THR A 51 2.59 96.32 -19.69
N HIS A 52 2.66 95.67 -18.52
CA HIS A 52 3.81 95.17 -17.71
C HIS A 52 4.71 96.28 -17.14
N THR A 53 4.60 96.51 -15.84
CA THR A 53 5.70 97.03 -15.00
C THR A 53 5.65 96.33 -13.65
N GLY A 54 6.80 95.89 -13.14
CA GLY A 54 6.90 95.10 -11.91
C GLY A 54 8.03 95.58 -11.01
N ALA A 55 7.94 95.27 -9.72
CA ALA A 55 8.98 95.56 -8.72
C ALA A 55 9.01 94.44 -7.67
N GLY A 56 10.20 93.93 -7.33
CA GLY A 56 10.38 93.09 -6.13
C GLY A 56 10.88 91.65 -6.31
N GLY A 57 11.84 91.39 -7.19
CA GLY A 57 12.80 90.28 -7.00
C GLY A 57 12.45 88.90 -7.58
N GLY A 58 12.89 88.64 -8.81
CA GLY A 58 12.93 87.30 -9.42
C GLY A 58 12.08 87.19 -10.69
N SER A 59 12.69 87.51 -11.85
CA SER A 59 12.07 87.59 -13.18
C SER A 59 10.92 88.61 -13.30
N ALA A 60 11.16 89.69 -14.05
CA ALA A 60 10.16 90.71 -14.36
C ALA A 60 9.66 90.49 -15.79
N ASP A 61 8.80 89.48 -15.95
CA ASP A 61 8.58 88.82 -17.25
C ASP A 61 7.73 89.66 -18.23
N LEU A 62 8.43 90.09 -19.27
CA LEU A 62 8.00 90.82 -20.47
C LEU A 62 8.94 90.40 -21.62
N THR A 63 8.71 90.89 -22.83
CA THR A 63 9.56 90.67 -24.03
C THR A 63 9.42 89.20 -24.51
N ILE A 64 10.11 88.64 -25.51
CA ILE A 64 11.25 89.08 -26.33
C ILE A 64 10.97 88.76 -27.82
N SER A 65 11.59 89.49 -28.73
CA SER A 65 11.83 89.07 -30.13
C SER A 65 12.95 88.02 -30.24
N SER A 66 13.31 87.56 -31.45
CA SER A 66 14.71 87.19 -31.73
C SER A 66 15.07 87.26 -33.21
N THR A 67 16.06 88.09 -33.57
CA THR A 67 16.59 88.24 -34.93
C THR A 67 17.73 87.25 -35.17
N ASN A 68 17.66 86.30 -36.12
CA ASN A 68 16.69 86.11 -37.21
C ASN A 68 16.06 84.71 -37.13
N GLY A 69 15.22 84.49 -36.11
CA GLY A 69 14.58 83.20 -35.82
C GLY A 69 13.10 83.34 -35.45
N CYS A 70 12.56 82.34 -34.73
CA CYS A 70 11.13 82.22 -34.50
C CYS A 70 10.61 83.11 -33.36
N VAL A 71 9.86 84.16 -33.71
CA VAL A 71 8.82 84.78 -32.87
C VAL A 71 7.67 85.21 -33.79
N LEU A 72 6.42 84.93 -33.41
CA LEU A 72 5.23 85.77 -33.63
C LEU A 72 4.00 85.17 -32.93
N ILE A 73 3.03 86.02 -32.61
CA ILE A 73 1.90 85.75 -31.70
C ILE A 73 0.61 86.26 -32.37
N GLU A 74 -0.50 85.51 -32.26
CA GLU A 74 -1.84 86.04 -32.58
C GLU A 74 -2.95 85.29 -31.79
N THR A 75 -3.21 84.01 -32.08
CA THR A 75 -4.33 83.28 -31.44
C THR A 75 -4.07 82.90 -30.00
N VAL A 76 -2.80 82.79 -29.60
CA VAL A 76 -2.36 82.29 -28.28
C VAL A 76 -2.84 83.24 -27.18
N ARG A 77 -3.90 82.87 -26.48
CA ARG A 77 -4.41 83.63 -25.33
C ARG A 77 -3.81 83.06 -24.05
N VAL A 78 -2.86 83.80 -23.49
CA VAL A 78 -2.46 83.67 -22.08
C VAL A 78 -3.42 84.52 -21.24
N ASN A 79 -4.14 83.91 -20.32
CA ASN A 79 -5.06 84.58 -19.40
C ASN A 79 -4.81 84.06 -17.97
N ALA A 80 -4.29 84.93 -17.10
CA ALA A 80 -3.62 84.52 -15.87
C ALA A 80 -2.60 83.39 -16.15
N ALA A 81 -2.75 82.22 -15.53
CA ALA A 81 -1.89 81.06 -15.74
C ALA A 81 -2.32 80.12 -16.90
N ALA A 82 -3.46 80.39 -17.57
CA ALA A 82 -3.99 79.51 -18.61
C ALA A 82 -3.54 79.95 -20.01
N VAL A 83 -2.90 79.04 -20.76
CA VAL A 83 -2.56 79.22 -22.18
C VAL A 83 -3.59 78.49 -23.05
N SER A 84 -4.12 79.14 -24.08
CA SER A 84 -5.20 78.59 -24.91
C SER A 84 -5.11 79.00 -26.38
N ALA A 85 -5.82 78.26 -27.24
CA ALA A 85 -5.77 78.37 -28.71
C ALA A 85 -4.37 78.17 -29.33
N VAL A 86 -3.56 77.34 -28.67
CA VAL A 86 -2.36 76.69 -29.22
C VAL A 86 -2.79 75.37 -29.87
N SER A 87 -2.36 75.10 -31.10
CA SER A 87 -2.63 73.84 -31.82
C SER A 87 -1.54 72.79 -31.61
N THR A 88 -0.27 73.22 -31.62
CA THR A 88 0.92 72.38 -31.44
C THR A 88 1.91 73.13 -30.55
N ILE A 89 2.55 72.42 -29.62
CA ILE A 89 3.73 72.90 -28.88
C ILE A 89 4.91 72.08 -29.40
N ASP A 90 5.80 72.72 -30.16
CA ASP A 90 7.06 72.13 -30.62
C ASP A 90 8.21 72.56 -29.69
N MET A 91 9.08 71.63 -29.32
CA MET A 91 10.13 71.80 -28.30
C MET A 91 11.36 70.97 -28.65
N SER A 92 12.52 71.64 -28.74
CA SER A 92 13.83 70.99 -28.89
C SER A 92 14.44 70.47 -27.58
N GLY A 93 13.67 70.52 -26.48
CA GLY A 93 14.07 70.12 -25.14
C GLY A 93 12.90 69.59 -24.31
N HIS A 94 13.05 69.50 -22.99
CA HIS A 94 12.04 68.92 -22.11
C HIS A 94 10.96 69.92 -21.68
N LEU A 95 9.70 69.45 -21.62
CA LEU A 95 8.63 70.13 -20.89
C LEU A 95 8.80 69.88 -19.38
N THR A 96 9.34 70.87 -18.66
CA THR A 96 9.53 70.80 -17.21
C THR A 96 8.34 71.40 -16.47
N ASN A 97 7.46 70.56 -15.92
CA ASN A 97 6.37 71.01 -15.05
C ASN A 97 6.75 70.87 -13.56
N SER A 98 7.30 71.93 -12.97
CA SER A 98 7.87 71.89 -11.61
C SER A 98 6.85 71.81 -10.47
N ALA A 99 5.56 72.04 -10.73
CA ALA A 99 4.48 71.95 -9.74
C ALA A 99 3.12 71.66 -10.42
N GLY A 100 2.22 70.96 -9.73
CA GLY A 100 0.91 70.60 -10.26
C GLY A 100 0.95 69.47 -11.30
N ASN A 101 -0.14 69.33 -12.06
CA ASN A 101 -0.39 68.19 -12.94
C ASN A 101 -0.43 68.59 -14.42
N ILE A 102 0.08 67.75 -15.31
CA ILE A 102 -0.25 67.80 -16.75
C ILE A 102 -1.61 67.12 -16.92
N LEU A 103 -2.68 67.91 -17.03
CA LEU A 103 -4.04 67.40 -17.13
C LEU A 103 -4.47 67.19 -18.60
N LEU A 104 -4.77 65.94 -18.95
CA LEU A 104 -5.43 65.56 -20.20
C LEU A 104 -6.89 65.22 -19.86
N SER A 105 -7.84 66.13 -20.20
CA SER A 105 -9.25 66.04 -19.78
C SER A 105 -10.26 66.26 -20.90
N SER A 106 -9.98 65.78 -22.12
CA SER A 106 -10.96 65.75 -23.22
C SER A 106 -11.85 64.52 -23.10
N SER A 107 -13.11 64.64 -23.57
CA SER A 107 -14.00 63.47 -23.76
C SER A 107 -13.70 62.68 -25.04
N SER A 108 -12.84 63.22 -25.91
CA SER A 108 -12.25 62.49 -27.05
C SER A 108 -10.92 61.86 -26.65
N ALA A 109 -10.50 60.82 -27.36
CA ALA A 109 -9.23 60.14 -27.11
C ALA A 109 -8.03 61.12 -27.10
N GLN A 110 -7.19 61.01 -26.07
CA GLN A 110 -5.92 61.72 -25.93
C GLN A 110 -4.80 60.68 -25.78
N ALA A 111 -3.60 61.00 -26.26
CA ALA A 111 -2.48 60.06 -26.29
C ALA A 111 -1.16 60.78 -26.03
N ILE A 112 -0.25 60.09 -25.33
CA ILE A 112 1.17 60.42 -25.25
C ILE A 112 1.88 59.45 -26.19
N THR A 113 2.11 59.88 -27.43
CA THR A 113 2.70 59.04 -28.48
C THR A 113 4.22 59.14 -28.45
N HIS A 114 4.90 58.04 -28.11
CA HIS A 114 6.35 57.93 -28.24
C HIS A 114 6.72 57.24 -29.57
N THR A 115 7.65 57.83 -30.34
CA THR A 115 8.05 57.39 -31.69
C THR A 115 9.53 57.02 -31.81
N GLY A 116 10.25 56.92 -30.68
CA GLY A 116 11.66 56.49 -30.66
C GLY A 116 11.86 55.05 -31.14
N GLY A 117 13.10 54.76 -31.57
CA GLY A 117 13.50 53.43 -32.06
C GLY A 117 13.75 52.41 -30.95
N SER A 118 14.24 51.23 -31.34
CA SER A 118 14.59 50.14 -30.41
C SER A 118 15.55 50.63 -29.30
N GLY A 119 15.20 50.40 -28.04
CA GLY A 119 15.97 50.85 -26.87
C GLY A 119 15.68 52.31 -26.44
N GLN A 120 14.77 53.00 -27.12
CA GLN A 120 14.22 54.28 -26.67
C GLN A 120 12.82 54.04 -26.10
N ASP A 121 12.65 54.21 -24.78
CA ASP A 121 11.40 53.88 -24.08
C ASP A 121 10.69 55.13 -23.55
N LEU A 122 9.36 55.05 -23.43
CA LEU A 122 8.56 56.03 -22.70
C LEU A 122 8.70 55.78 -21.19
N THR A 123 9.77 56.31 -20.60
CA THR A 123 10.04 56.18 -19.17
C THR A 123 9.06 56.99 -18.33
N LEU A 124 8.20 56.29 -17.58
CA LEU A 124 7.43 56.87 -16.47
C LEU A 124 8.16 56.55 -15.16
N SER A 125 8.48 57.58 -14.38
CA SER A 125 9.21 57.44 -13.11
C SER A 125 8.59 58.33 -12.04
N SER A 126 8.56 57.84 -10.80
CA SER A 126 7.96 58.48 -9.63
C SER A 126 8.79 58.18 -8.39
N GLY A 127 8.88 59.14 -7.47
CA GLY A 127 9.42 58.91 -6.12
C GLY A 127 8.45 58.17 -5.19
N GLY A 128 7.24 57.87 -5.67
CA GLY A 128 6.23 57.05 -5.02
C GLY A 128 5.52 56.19 -6.06
N ASN A 129 4.21 56.01 -5.90
CA ASN A 129 3.43 55.19 -6.83
C ASN A 129 3.25 55.86 -8.19
N ILE A 130 3.02 55.04 -9.21
CA ILE A 130 2.33 55.42 -10.46
C ILE A 130 0.96 54.75 -10.38
N VAL A 131 -0.12 55.54 -10.53
CA VAL A 131 -1.50 55.05 -10.49
C VAL A 131 -2.07 55.18 -11.90
N VAL A 132 -2.66 54.09 -12.39
CA VAL A 132 -3.38 54.00 -13.66
C VAL A 132 -4.58 53.08 -13.41
N GLU A 133 -5.78 53.52 -13.77
CA GLU A 133 -7.01 52.74 -13.55
C GLU A 133 -7.06 51.49 -14.45
N ASP A 134 -6.79 51.65 -15.75
CA ASP A 134 -6.82 50.59 -16.76
C ASP A 134 -5.50 50.52 -17.54
N VAL A 135 -4.84 49.36 -17.54
CA VAL A 135 -3.61 49.10 -18.31
C VAL A 135 -3.87 48.09 -19.43
N LYS A 136 -3.91 48.57 -20.68
CA LYS A 136 -4.07 47.71 -21.87
C LYS A 136 -2.78 47.61 -22.69
N ILE A 137 -2.11 46.46 -22.59
CA ILE A 137 -0.93 46.14 -23.42
C ILE A 137 -1.41 45.42 -24.68
N ASN A 138 -1.57 46.18 -25.76
CA ASN A 138 -2.11 45.69 -27.04
C ASN A 138 -0.96 45.25 -27.96
N THR A 139 -0.55 43.98 -27.84
CA THR A 139 0.71 43.39 -28.35
C THR A 139 1.95 43.81 -27.54
N GLY A 140 3.03 43.02 -27.63
CA GLY A 140 4.17 43.08 -26.73
C GLY A 140 4.07 42.11 -25.54
N ALA A 141 5.14 42.02 -24.75
CA ALA A 141 5.21 41.20 -23.55
C ALA A 141 5.53 42.06 -22.33
N VAL A 142 5.01 41.69 -21.16
CA VAL A 142 5.43 42.25 -19.88
C VAL A 142 6.76 41.62 -19.50
N SER A 143 7.81 42.43 -19.34
CA SER A 143 9.18 42.00 -19.05
C SER A 143 9.77 42.80 -17.89
N LEU A 144 10.88 42.29 -17.31
CA LEU A 144 11.64 42.92 -16.21
C LEU A 144 10.86 43.20 -14.90
N VAL A 145 9.60 42.75 -14.79
CA VAL A 145 8.81 42.83 -13.56
C VAL A 145 9.40 41.90 -12.50
N THR A 146 9.79 42.48 -11.37
CA THR A 146 10.33 41.75 -10.20
C THR A 146 9.23 41.11 -9.35
N THR A 147 8.09 41.80 -9.20
CA THR A 147 6.91 41.34 -8.46
C THR A 147 5.64 41.84 -9.15
N LEU A 148 4.67 40.96 -9.41
CA LEU A 148 3.33 41.31 -9.86
C LEU A 148 2.32 41.03 -8.74
N GLY A 149 1.85 42.08 -8.07
CA GLY A 149 0.79 41.96 -7.06
C GLY A 149 -0.60 41.99 -7.72
N MET A 150 -1.50 41.10 -7.29
CA MET A 150 -2.89 41.03 -7.77
C MET A 150 -3.84 40.84 -6.58
N SER A 151 -4.92 41.63 -6.54
CA SER A 151 -5.97 41.56 -5.51
C SER A 151 -7.13 40.62 -5.87
N SER A 152 -7.20 40.21 -7.13
CA SER A 152 -8.26 39.41 -7.75
C SER A 152 -7.65 38.28 -8.59
N THR A 153 -8.34 37.79 -9.61
CA THR A 153 -7.89 36.67 -10.45
C THR A 153 -6.92 37.10 -11.57
N LEU A 154 -5.94 36.25 -11.87
CA LEU A 154 -5.26 36.24 -13.15
C LEU A 154 -6.10 35.41 -14.14
N SER A 155 -6.51 36.00 -15.26
CA SER A 155 -7.38 35.34 -16.24
C SER A 155 -6.62 35.12 -17.56
N MET A 156 -6.39 33.84 -17.89
CA MET A 156 -5.69 33.42 -19.11
C MET A 156 -6.73 32.87 -20.10
N THR A 157 -7.28 33.73 -20.96
CA THR A 157 -8.50 33.44 -21.76
C THR A 157 -8.26 33.20 -23.25
N ASN A 158 -7.02 33.09 -23.71
CA ASN A 158 -6.73 32.80 -25.11
C ASN A 158 -7.14 31.34 -25.46
N THR A 159 -7.70 31.13 -26.66
CA THR A 159 -8.08 29.80 -27.17
C THR A 159 -6.89 28.97 -27.66
N ALA A 160 -5.74 29.60 -27.89
CA ALA A 160 -4.47 28.92 -28.12
C ALA A 160 -3.89 28.33 -26.82
N ALA A 161 -2.85 27.49 -26.93
CA ALA A 161 -2.13 26.96 -25.78
C ALA A 161 -1.51 28.11 -24.96
N GLN A 162 -1.82 28.13 -23.66
CA GLN A 162 -1.29 29.10 -22.69
C GLN A 162 -0.45 28.34 -21.65
N ALA A 163 0.62 28.95 -21.17
CA ALA A 163 1.56 28.31 -20.25
C ALA A 163 2.12 29.30 -19.21
N VAL A 164 2.35 28.79 -18.00
CA VAL A 164 3.20 29.43 -16.98
C VAL A 164 4.51 28.66 -16.97
N THR A 165 5.52 29.19 -17.67
CA THR A 165 6.82 28.53 -17.83
C THR A 165 7.81 29.03 -16.77
N HIS A 166 8.21 28.16 -15.85
CA HIS A 166 9.30 28.43 -14.91
C HIS A 166 10.62 27.81 -15.42
N VAL A 167 11.70 28.59 -15.41
CA VAL A 167 13.04 28.18 -15.86
C VAL A 167 14.07 28.23 -14.73
N GLY A 168 13.64 27.91 -13.50
CA GLY A 168 14.40 28.03 -12.27
C GLY A 168 15.77 27.33 -12.30
N ALA A 169 16.84 28.10 -12.48
CA ALA A 169 18.20 27.62 -12.59
C ALA A 169 18.93 27.62 -11.24
N GLY A 170 18.55 26.71 -10.34
CA GLY A 170 19.23 26.55 -9.04
C GLY A 170 18.73 25.36 -8.23
N GLY A 171 19.63 24.60 -7.62
CA GLY A 171 19.24 23.48 -6.76
C GLY A 171 18.66 23.96 -5.42
N GLY A 172 17.53 23.40 -5.00
CA GLY A 172 17.04 23.46 -3.62
C GLY A 172 15.91 24.45 -3.31
N SER A 173 15.54 25.36 -4.23
CA SER A 173 14.36 26.23 -4.06
C SER A 173 13.83 26.86 -5.36
N ALA A 174 14.30 26.43 -6.54
CA ALA A 174 13.94 27.06 -7.82
C ALA A 174 12.66 26.46 -8.45
N ASP A 175 11.68 26.14 -7.62
CA ASP A 175 10.44 25.45 -7.98
C ASP A 175 9.30 26.43 -8.26
N LEU A 176 8.39 26.07 -9.17
CA LEU A 176 7.14 26.80 -9.37
C LEU A 176 6.21 26.53 -8.18
N THR A 177 6.28 27.38 -7.16
CA THR A 177 5.43 27.28 -5.97
C THR A 177 4.02 27.77 -6.28
N VAL A 178 3.04 26.86 -6.27
CA VAL A 178 1.62 27.17 -6.29
C VAL A 178 1.03 26.75 -4.94
N SER A 179 0.51 27.71 -4.18
CA SER A 179 0.06 27.49 -2.81
C SER A 179 -1.14 28.36 -2.45
N SER A 180 -1.91 27.94 -1.44
CA SER A 180 -2.95 28.75 -0.80
C SER A 180 -2.76 28.71 0.70
N THR A 181 -2.76 29.87 1.36
CA THR A 181 -2.57 30.00 2.81
C THR A 181 -3.86 29.76 3.61
N ASN A 182 -5.01 29.72 2.94
CA ASN A 182 -6.33 29.74 3.57
C ASN A 182 -7.30 28.71 2.96
N GLY A 183 -6.81 27.77 2.15
CA GLY A 183 -7.62 26.73 1.51
C GLY A 183 -6.76 25.80 0.64
N CYS A 184 -7.42 24.99 -0.19
CA CYS A 184 -6.75 24.09 -1.14
C CYS A 184 -6.34 24.83 -2.42
N VAL A 185 -5.35 24.28 -3.13
CA VAL A 185 -5.13 24.58 -4.56
C VAL A 185 -6.00 23.60 -5.35
N LEU A 186 -6.93 24.11 -6.16
CA LEU A 186 -7.78 23.31 -7.05
C LEU A 186 -7.17 23.31 -8.45
N ILE A 187 -7.00 22.12 -9.05
CA ILE A 187 -6.47 21.97 -10.42
C ILE A 187 -7.35 20.94 -11.14
N GLU A 188 -8.07 21.41 -12.16
CA GLU A 188 -8.92 20.58 -13.01
C GLU A 188 -8.03 19.76 -13.97
N SER A 189 -7.83 18.48 -13.66
CA SER A 189 -6.86 17.56 -14.28
C SER A 189 -5.37 17.94 -14.10
N VAL A 190 -4.55 16.96 -13.69
CA VAL A 190 -3.10 17.11 -13.53
C VAL A 190 -2.36 16.07 -14.38
N ARG A 191 -1.38 16.48 -15.18
CA ARG A 191 -0.52 15.59 -15.97
C ARG A 191 0.97 15.85 -15.72
N PHE A 192 1.63 14.90 -15.06
CA PHE A 192 3.10 14.86 -15.00
C PHE A 192 3.64 14.04 -16.17
N ASN A 193 4.40 14.69 -17.06
CA ASN A 193 5.00 14.06 -18.26
C ASN A 193 6.53 13.86 -18.14
N GLY A 194 7.10 14.15 -16.97
CA GLY A 194 8.54 14.11 -16.69
C GLY A 194 8.93 13.00 -15.72
N ALA A 195 9.73 13.36 -14.71
CA ALA A 195 10.14 12.45 -13.64
C ALA A 195 8.98 12.08 -12.69
N ALA A 196 9.27 11.21 -11.72
CA ALA A 196 8.31 10.77 -10.70
C ALA A 196 7.82 11.92 -9.81
N ILE A 197 6.60 11.78 -9.28
CA ILE A 197 6.13 12.58 -8.14
C ILE A 197 7.00 12.24 -6.93
N SER A 198 7.58 13.25 -6.29
CA SER A 198 8.45 13.11 -5.13
C SER A 198 7.97 14.03 -3.99
N ALA A 199 8.48 13.80 -2.77
CA ALA A 199 8.14 14.55 -1.55
C ALA A 199 6.64 14.61 -1.15
N ALA A 200 5.74 13.91 -1.84
CA ALA A 200 4.34 13.77 -1.46
C ALA A 200 4.22 13.01 -0.12
N SER A 201 3.74 13.68 0.92
CA SER A 201 3.55 13.12 2.26
C SER A 201 2.29 12.26 2.39
N THR A 202 1.27 12.53 1.57
CA THR A 202 0.01 11.78 1.52
C THR A 202 -0.60 11.94 0.13
N MET A 203 -1.16 10.87 -0.42
CA MET A 203 -1.96 10.90 -1.64
C MET A 203 -3.31 10.30 -1.34
N ALA A 204 -4.36 11.13 -1.30
CA ALA A 204 -5.74 10.68 -1.22
C ALA A 204 -6.35 10.65 -2.62
N MET A 205 -7.12 9.61 -2.91
CA MET A 205 -7.82 9.41 -4.19
C MET A 205 -9.27 9.05 -3.87
N THR A 206 -10.21 9.66 -4.59
CA THR A 206 -11.65 9.35 -4.52
C THR A 206 -12.04 8.18 -5.43
N ASP A 207 -11.23 7.93 -6.45
CA ASP A 207 -11.47 7.02 -7.57
C ASP A 207 -10.25 6.09 -7.79
N ASP A 208 -10.29 5.25 -8.82
CA ASP A 208 -9.33 4.14 -9.02
C ASP A 208 -7.89 4.56 -9.34
N LEU A 209 -6.92 3.94 -8.66
CA LEU A 209 -5.50 3.97 -9.05
C LEU A 209 -5.23 3.00 -10.20
N THR A 210 -5.31 3.48 -11.45
CA THR A 210 -5.00 2.67 -12.64
C THR A 210 -3.50 2.67 -12.97
N MET A 211 -2.85 1.49 -12.93
CA MET A 211 -1.42 1.30 -13.22
C MET A 211 -1.20 0.61 -14.58
N SER A 212 -1.31 1.36 -15.67
CA SER A 212 -1.46 0.83 -17.05
C SER A 212 -0.19 0.37 -17.80
N LYS A 213 0.99 0.33 -17.16
CA LYS A 213 2.21 -0.21 -17.80
C LYS A 213 2.32 -1.71 -17.55
N ASN A 214 2.72 -2.49 -18.55
CA ASN A 214 2.85 -3.96 -18.49
C ASN A 214 3.73 -4.48 -17.33
N ALA A 215 4.65 -3.65 -16.82
CA ALA A 215 5.52 -3.93 -15.68
C ALA A 215 5.44 -2.80 -14.63
N ALA A 216 4.24 -2.28 -14.37
CA ALA A 216 4.00 -1.34 -13.29
C ALA A 216 4.14 -2.05 -11.92
N THR A 217 4.77 -1.39 -10.96
CA THR A 217 5.05 -1.96 -9.63
C THR A 217 4.84 -0.94 -8.52
N ILE A 218 4.38 -1.42 -7.35
CA ILE A 218 4.44 -0.68 -6.09
C ILE A 218 5.60 -1.29 -5.30
N SER A 219 6.63 -0.49 -5.03
CA SER A 219 7.82 -0.94 -4.29
C SER A 219 7.95 -0.17 -2.98
N HIS A 220 7.89 -0.90 -1.86
CA HIS A 220 8.13 -0.35 -0.53
C HIS A 220 9.57 -0.70 -0.11
N SER A 221 10.48 0.28 -0.25
CA SER A 221 11.90 0.17 0.13
C SER A 221 12.21 0.65 1.55
N GLY A 222 11.20 1.09 2.31
CA GLY A 222 11.34 1.43 3.73
C GLY A 222 11.55 0.19 4.62
N SER A 223 11.98 0.41 5.86
CA SER A 223 12.17 -0.66 6.86
C SER A 223 10.87 -1.17 7.51
N THR A 224 9.74 -0.54 7.20
CA THR A 224 8.38 -0.86 7.66
C THR A 224 7.67 -1.84 6.72
N SER A 225 6.35 -1.99 6.86
CA SER A 225 5.52 -2.82 5.97
C SER A 225 4.74 -1.98 4.95
N LEU A 226 4.49 -2.54 3.76
CA LEU A 226 3.44 -2.06 2.86
C LEU A 226 2.09 -2.57 3.37
N THR A 227 1.26 -1.69 3.93
CA THR A 227 -0.09 -2.03 4.37
C THR A 227 -1.10 -1.79 3.25
N ILE A 228 -1.75 -2.85 2.79
CA ILE A 228 -2.91 -2.79 1.90
C ILE A 228 -4.13 -3.23 2.72
N VAL A 229 -5.16 -2.39 2.80
CA VAL A 229 -6.32 -2.61 3.66
C VAL A 229 -7.61 -2.15 2.98
N SER A 230 -8.67 -2.92 3.13
CA SER A 230 -10.04 -2.57 2.73
C SER A 230 -10.87 -2.51 4.01
N GLY A 231 -11.20 -1.29 4.47
CA GLY A 231 -11.73 -1.08 5.84
C GLY A 231 -13.11 -1.68 6.11
N SER A 232 -13.87 -2.00 5.06
CA SER A 232 -15.22 -2.57 5.14
C SER A 232 -15.52 -3.56 4.00
N GLY A 233 -14.48 -4.11 3.37
CA GLY A 233 -14.59 -4.94 2.17
C GLY A 233 -13.42 -5.91 2.01
N THR A 234 -13.31 -6.53 0.84
CA THR A 234 -12.20 -7.45 0.52
C THR A 234 -11.02 -6.70 -0.11
N VAL A 235 -9.84 -7.34 -0.09
CA VAL A 235 -8.70 -6.99 -0.94
C VAL A 235 -8.56 -8.14 -1.94
N ALA A 236 -9.04 -7.95 -3.17
CA ALA A 236 -8.89 -8.94 -4.24
C ALA A 236 -7.53 -8.79 -4.92
N ILE A 237 -6.77 -9.88 -5.01
CA ILE A 237 -5.47 -9.92 -5.70
C ILE A 237 -5.44 -11.18 -6.56
N GLU A 238 -5.25 -11.00 -7.86
CA GLU A 238 -5.02 -12.10 -8.80
C GLU A 238 -3.57 -12.61 -8.66
N SER A 239 -3.39 -13.94 -8.67
CA SER A 239 -2.10 -14.63 -8.75
C SER A 239 -1.03 -14.14 -7.75
N VAL A 240 -1.28 -14.33 -6.45
CA VAL A 240 -0.36 -13.95 -5.36
C VAL A 240 0.88 -14.86 -5.30
N VAL A 241 2.08 -14.27 -5.20
CA VAL A 241 3.35 -14.99 -4.99
C VAL A 241 4.12 -14.39 -3.82
N PHE A 242 4.44 -15.22 -2.83
CA PHE A 242 5.33 -14.86 -1.71
C PHE A 242 6.69 -15.56 -1.89
N THR A 243 7.77 -14.79 -1.99
CA THR A 243 9.16 -15.29 -2.05
C THR A 243 9.87 -15.24 -0.69
N GLY A 244 9.24 -14.63 0.32
CA GLY A 244 9.71 -14.59 1.70
C GLY A 244 9.37 -15.86 2.49
N ALA A 245 10.01 -16.03 3.65
CA ALA A 245 10.04 -17.32 4.36
C ALA A 245 8.73 -17.75 5.07
N ALA A 246 7.76 -16.85 5.29
CA ALA A 246 6.53 -17.19 6.01
C ALA A 246 5.36 -16.24 5.68
N VAL A 247 4.15 -16.82 5.60
CA VAL A 247 2.88 -16.10 5.72
C VAL A 247 2.40 -16.29 7.17
N SER A 248 1.88 -15.24 7.80
CA SER A 248 1.50 -15.25 9.23
C SER A 248 0.19 -14.51 9.49
N ALA A 249 -0.37 -14.65 10.70
CA ALA A 249 -1.64 -14.05 11.13
C ALA A 249 -2.90 -14.42 10.30
N VAL A 250 -2.81 -15.43 9.41
CA VAL A 250 -3.97 -15.99 8.70
C VAL A 250 -4.89 -16.69 9.70
N THR A 251 -6.12 -16.20 9.85
CA THR A 251 -7.15 -16.79 10.71
C THR A 251 -7.87 -17.96 10.06
N THR A 252 -8.18 -17.82 8.77
CA THR A 252 -8.80 -18.82 7.91
C THR A 252 -8.11 -18.81 6.55
N LEU A 253 -7.75 -19.98 6.04
CA LEU A 253 -7.34 -20.17 4.65
C LEU A 253 -8.42 -20.99 3.95
N ASP A 254 -9.24 -20.32 3.14
CA ASP A 254 -10.22 -20.97 2.27
C ASP A 254 -9.59 -21.22 0.89
N MET A 255 -9.92 -22.35 0.27
CA MET A 255 -9.30 -22.82 -0.98
C MET A 255 -10.32 -23.61 -1.80
N SER A 256 -10.55 -23.18 -3.04
CA SER A 256 -11.40 -23.89 -4.02
C SER A 256 -10.69 -25.04 -4.76
N GLY A 257 -9.45 -25.37 -4.36
CA GLY A 257 -8.60 -26.39 -4.94
C GLY A 257 -7.49 -26.83 -3.98
N ASP A 258 -6.51 -27.58 -4.48
CA ASP A 258 -5.55 -28.33 -3.64
C ASP A 258 -4.47 -27.48 -2.96
N LEU A 259 -4.21 -27.77 -1.67
CA LEU A 259 -3.02 -27.29 -0.96
C LEU A 259 -1.79 -28.11 -1.36
N THR A 260 -1.10 -27.69 -2.42
CA THR A 260 0.16 -28.31 -2.86
C THR A 260 1.36 -27.72 -2.12
N ASN A 261 2.03 -28.51 -1.28
CA ASN A 261 3.28 -28.11 -0.62
C ASN A 261 4.49 -28.82 -1.24
N SER A 262 5.11 -28.20 -2.26
CA SER A 262 6.18 -28.81 -3.07
C SER A 262 7.52 -29.05 -2.36
N ALA A 263 7.72 -28.50 -1.16
CA ALA A 263 8.94 -28.71 -0.36
C ALA A 263 8.65 -28.62 1.15
N GLY A 264 9.25 -29.50 1.95
CA GLY A 264 9.03 -29.56 3.40
C GLY A 264 7.69 -30.19 3.80
N ASN A 265 7.27 -29.94 5.05
CA ASN A 265 6.15 -30.62 5.70
C ASN A 265 5.03 -29.64 6.07
N ILE A 266 3.77 -30.07 5.99
CA ILE A 266 2.66 -29.40 6.68
C ILE A 266 2.77 -29.70 8.18
N LEU A 267 3.34 -28.77 8.95
CA LEU A 267 3.71 -28.99 10.35
C LEU A 267 2.74 -28.30 11.33
N LEU A 268 1.90 -29.09 11.98
CA LEU A 268 0.86 -28.62 12.90
C LEU A 268 1.40 -28.43 14.34
N THR A 269 2.27 -27.43 14.55
CA THR A 269 3.09 -27.27 15.77
C THR A 269 2.37 -26.77 17.04
N SER A 270 1.28 -26.02 16.92
CA SER A 270 0.66 -25.36 18.08
C SER A 270 0.06 -26.37 19.07
N THR A 271 0.36 -26.19 20.36
CA THR A 271 0.05 -27.12 21.47
C THR A 271 -1.44 -27.28 21.81
N ALA A 272 -2.30 -26.39 21.32
CA ALA A 272 -3.75 -26.64 21.33
C ALA A 272 -4.10 -27.82 20.40
N ALA A 273 -5.31 -28.37 20.51
CA ALA A 273 -5.74 -29.44 19.61
C ALA A 273 -5.54 -29.08 18.12
N LYS A 274 -5.23 -30.10 17.32
CA LYS A 274 -5.11 -30.04 15.85
C LYS A 274 -5.89 -31.21 15.27
N ALA A 275 -6.63 -30.96 14.20
CA ALA A 275 -7.45 -31.96 13.54
C ALA A 275 -7.37 -31.75 12.03
N ILE A 276 -7.29 -32.86 11.30
CA ILE A 276 -7.58 -32.91 9.87
C ILE A 276 -8.98 -33.49 9.76
N THR A 277 -9.99 -32.61 9.82
CA THR A 277 -11.40 -33.01 9.83
C THR A 277 -11.89 -33.17 8.39
N HIS A 278 -12.26 -34.39 8.00
CA HIS A 278 -12.86 -34.66 6.70
C HIS A 278 -14.36 -34.91 6.82
N THR A 279 -15.18 -34.06 6.23
CA THR A 279 -16.66 -34.18 6.23
C THR A 279 -17.17 -34.75 4.91
N GLY A 280 -16.54 -35.83 4.45
CA GLY A 280 -16.82 -36.47 3.15
C GLY A 280 -18.30 -36.86 2.99
N ALA A 281 -18.81 -36.72 1.76
CA ALA A 281 -20.21 -37.00 1.45
C ALA A 281 -20.56 -38.48 1.74
N THR A 282 -21.69 -38.69 2.42
CA THR A 282 -22.19 -40.03 2.77
C THR A 282 -22.60 -40.78 1.49
N GLY A 283 -21.74 -41.70 1.03
CA GLY A 283 -21.96 -42.47 -0.20
C GLY A 283 -20.79 -43.35 -0.63
N GLY A 284 -19.57 -43.06 -0.14
CA GLY A 284 -18.34 -43.80 -0.44
C GLY A 284 -17.49 -43.11 -1.52
N SER A 285 -16.17 -43.34 -1.48
CA SER A 285 -15.14 -42.60 -2.25
C SER A 285 -14.82 -41.18 -1.74
N ALA A 286 -15.38 -40.78 -0.60
CA ALA A 286 -15.09 -39.50 0.06
C ALA A 286 -14.36 -39.75 1.39
N ASP A 287 -13.23 -40.44 1.32
CA ASP A 287 -12.48 -40.94 2.47
C ASP A 287 -11.20 -40.12 2.73
N LEU A 288 -10.84 -39.92 4.00
CA LEU A 288 -9.59 -39.26 4.38
C LEU A 288 -8.40 -40.19 4.11
N THR A 289 -7.82 -40.08 2.90
CA THR A 289 -6.68 -40.88 2.49
C THR A 289 -5.39 -40.29 3.05
N ILE A 290 -4.80 -40.97 4.05
CA ILE A 290 -3.44 -40.70 4.54
C ILE A 290 -2.53 -41.80 4.00
N SER A 291 -1.63 -41.45 3.08
CA SER A 291 -0.72 -42.37 2.42
C SER A 291 0.70 -41.79 2.31
N SER A 292 1.67 -42.64 2.00
CA SER A 292 3.05 -42.25 1.71
C SER A 292 3.56 -43.11 0.56
N THR A 293 3.96 -42.48 -0.55
CA THR A 293 4.39 -43.19 -1.76
C THR A 293 5.78 -43.81 -1.62
N ASN A 294 6.63 -43.20 -0.80
CA ASN A 294 8.07 -43.51 -0.71
C ASN A 294 8.48 -44.05 0.68
N GLY A 295 7.53 -44.42 1.54
CA GLY A 295 7.81 -44.92 2.89
C GLY A 295 6.56 -45.33 3.66
N CYS A 296 6.71 -45.67 4.94
CA CYS A 296 5.58 -45.98 5.81
C CYS A 296 4.81 -44.72 6.24
N VAL A 297 3.50 -44.84 6.46
CA VAL A 297 2.75 -43.85 7.24
C VAL A 297 3.02 -44.13 8.72
N LEU A 298 3.93 -43.37 9.34
CA LEU A 298 4.24 -43.50 10.76
C LEU A 298 3.16 -42.79 11.60
N ILE A 299 2.09 -43.51 11.92
CA ILE A 299 1.05 -43.05 12.85
C ILE A 299 1.46 -43.48 14.26
N GLU A 300 1.97 -42.53 15.05
CA GLU A 300 2.10 -42.72 16.49
C GLU A 300 0.69 -42.87 17.10
N ALA A 301 0.46 -43.97 17.83
CA ALA A 301 -0.84 -44.39 18.35
C ALA A 301 -2.02 -44.41 17.32
N VAL A 302 -2.08 -45.44 16.47
CA VAL A 302 -3.24 -45.71 15.59
C VAL A 302 -4.55 -45.89 16.37
N ARG A 303 -5.60 -45.14 16.01
CA ARG A 303 -6.98 -45.34 16.49
C ARG A 303 -7.97 -45.30 15.33
N VAL A 304 -8.33 -46.47 14.81
CA VAL A 304 -9.31 -46.66 13.72
C VAL A 304 -10.74 -46.61 14.28
N ASN A 305 -11.69 -46.10 13.49
CA ASN A 305 -13.12 -46.20 13.78
C ASN A 305 -13.86 -46.72 12.53
N ALA A 306 -14.32 -47.97 12.59
CA ALA A 306 -14.68 -48.84 11.46
C ALA A 306 -13.48 -49.20 10.54
N ALA A 307 -12.71 -50.28 10.79
CA ALA A 307 -12.69 -51.19 11.94
C ALA A 307 -11.35 -51.95 12.10
N ALA A 308 -10.76 -52.43 10.99
CA ALA A 308 -9.64 -53.37 10.99
C ALA A 308 -8.28 -52.73 11.35
N ILE A 309 -7.36 -53.51 11.94
CA ILE A 309 -6.08 -53.05 12.50
C ILE A 309 -4.98 -54.06 12.15
N SER A 310 -3.80 -53.58 11.73
CA SER A 310 -2.66 -54.43 11.31
C SER A 310 -1.32 -53.73 11.54
N ALA A 311 -0.20 -54.38 11.17
CA ALA A 311 1.19 -53.91 11.32
C ALA A 311 1.66 -53.61 12.76
N VAL A 312 0.85 -53.90 13.78
CA VAL A 312 1.23 -53.75 15.19
C VAL A 312 2.18 -54.87 15.61
N THR A 313 3.38 -54.54 16.10
CA THR A 313 4.35 -55.51 16.66
C THR A 313 3.83 -56.23 17.91
N THR A 314 2.90 -55.60 18.63
CA THR A 314 2.08 -56.22 19.66
C THR A 314 0.66 -55.71 19.48
N ILE A 315 -0.27 -56.55 19.03
CA ILE A 315 -1.70 -56.21 18.99
C ILE A 315 -2.23 -56.25 20.43
N GLY A 316 -1.97 -55.18 21.18
CA GLY A 316 -2.35 -55.04 22.58
C GLY A 316 -3.87 -54.89 22.73
N MET A 317 -4.55 -55.99 22.99
CA MET A 317 -6.01 -56.04 23.19
C MET A 317 -6.29 -56.12 24.69
N THR A 318 -7.04 -55.15 25.22
CA THR A 318 -7.37 -55.04 26.66
C THR A 318 -8.59 -55.87 27.08
N SER A 319 -9.18 -56.60 26.13
CA SER A 319 -10.32 -57.51 26.30
C SER A 319 -10.13 -58.66 25.31
N HIS A 320 -11.17 -59.11 24.61
CA HIS A 320 -11.12 -60.29 23.76
C HIS A 320 -10.83 -59.96 22.30
N LEU A 321 -10.05 -60.82 21.62
CA LEU A 321 -10.03 -60.89 20.17
C LEU A 321 -11.34 -61.55 19.69
N THR A 322 -12.43 -60.78 19.68
CA THR A 322 -13.74 -61.26 19.23
C THR A 322 -13.76 -61.38 17.71
N ASN A 323 -13.25 -62.50 17.17
CA ASN A 323 -13.46 -62.80 15.76
C ASN A 323 -14.88 -63.32 15.54
N SER A 324 -15.78 -62.45 15.08
CA SER A 324 -17.20 -62.79 14.88
C SER A 324 -17.48 -63.63 13.63
N ALA A 325 -16.49 -63.85 12.75
CA ALA A 325 -16.63 -64.68 11.56
C ALA A 325 -15.28 -65.28 11.12
N GLY A 326 -15.15 -66.60 11.17
CA GLY A 326 -13.92 -67.32 10.85
C GLY A 326 -13.03 -67.54 12.08
N ASN A 327 -11.74 -67.80 11.85
CA ASN A 327 -10.86 -68.43 12.83
C ASN A 327 -9.86 -67.44 13.44
N VAL A 328 -9.50 -67.62 14.72
CA VAL A 328 -8.27 -67.05 15.28
C VAL A 328 -7.13 -68.00 14.94
N LEU A 329 -6.45 -67.74 13.82
CA LEU A 329 -5.53 -68.69 13.19
C LEU A 329 -4.07 -68.41 13.58
N LEU A 330 -3.44 -69.38 14.26
CA LEU A 330 -2.02 -69.39 14.60
C LEU A 330 -1.31 -70.45 13.73
N THR A 331 -0.47 -70.00 12.78
CA THR A 331 0.12 -70.85 11.71
C THR A 331 1.61 -70.62 11.44
N SER A 332 2.38 -70.07 12.38
CA SER A 332 3.85 -70.01 12.22
C SER A 332 4.47 -71.41 12.39
N SER A 333 5.52 -71.69 11.62
CA SER A 333 6.35 -72.89 11.76
C SER A 333 7.36 -72.80 12.92
N SER A 334 7.57 -71.60 13.47
CA SER A 334 8.22 -71.43 14.78
C SER A 334 7.22 -71.75 15.89
N ALA A 335 7.71 -72.17 17.07
CA ALA A 335 6.85 -72.47 18.21
C ALA A 335 5.91 -71.29 18.55
N GLN A 336 4.60 -71.51 18.43
CA GLN A 336 3.56 -70.60 18.89
C GLN A 336 2.90 -71.16 20.14
N ALA A 337 2.60 -70.29 21.09
CA ALA A 337 2.03 -70.67 22.38
C ALA A 337 0.86 -69.75 22.74
N ILE A 338 -0.21 -70.36 23.25
CA ILE A 338 -1.24 -69.67 24.02
C ILE A 338 -0.84 -69.84 25.49
N THR A 339 0.04 -68.95 25.97
CA THR A 339 0.61 -69.05 27.32
C THR A 339 -0.34 -68.43 28.35
N HIS A 340 -0.74 -69.22 29.35
CA HIS A 340 -1.53 -68.75 30.49
C HIS A 340 -0.69 -68.76 31.78
N THR A 341 -0.88 -67.74 32.63
CA THR A 341 -0.04 -67.48 33.83
C THR A 341 -0.89 -67.20 35.09
N GLY A 342 -2.13 -67.72 35.14
CA GLY A 342 -3.05 -67.55 36.26
C GLY A 342 -2.61 -68.24 37.57
N GLY A 343 -3.21 -67.82 38.68
CA GLY A 343 -3.00 -68.39 40.01
C GLY A 343 -3.86 -69.62 40.32
N ALA A 344 -3.74 -70.16 41.54
CA ALA A 344 -4.48 -71.35 41.96
C ALA A 344 -6.01 -71.16 41.84
N GLY A 345 -6.68 -72.07 41.11
CA GLY A 345 -8.10 -72.01 40.79
C GLY A 345 -8.45 -71.19 39.54
N GLN A 346 -7.46 -70.64 38.83
CA GLN A 346 -7.64 -69.90 37.58
C GLN A 346 -6.99 -70.67 36.42
N ASP A 347 -7.81 -71.37 35.65
CA ASP A 347 -7.35 -72.32 34.62
C ASP A 347 -7.50 -71.79 33.18
N LEU A 348 -6.71 -72.33 32.25
CA LEU A 348 -6.92 -72.12 30.81
C LEU A 348 -8.07 -73.02 30.32
N ALA A 349 -9.30 -72.53 30.43
CA ALA A 349 -10.48 -73.25 29.98
C ALA A 349 -10.61 -73.22 28.45
N ILE A 350 -10.50 -74.39 27.81
CA ILE A 350 -10.88 -74.62 26.41
C ILE A 350 -12.22 -75.39 26.43
N THR A 351 -13.30 -74.75 25.96
CA THR A 351 -14.63 -75.35 25.94
C THR A 351 -15.24 -75.27 24.55
N SER A 352 -16.07 -76.26 24.21
CA SER A 352 -16.73 -76.40 22.92
C SER A 352 -18.16 -76.89 23.12
N GLY A 353 -19.07 -76.47 22.24
CA GLY A 353 -20.43 -77.04 22.15
C GLY A 353 -20.46 -78.41 21.45
N GLY A 354 -19.32 -78.86 20.92
CA GLY A 354 -19.07 -80.19 20.39
C GLY A 354 -17.70 -80.69 20.85
N ASN A 355 -16.93 -81.30 19.95
CA ASN A 355 -15.59 -81.80 20.28
C ASN A 355 -14.56 -80.66 20.48
N VAL A 356 -13.44 -81.02 21.10
CA VAL A 356 -12.17 -80.28 21.08
C VAL A 356 -11.13 -81.24 20.53
N ASP A 357 -10.88 -81.19 19.23
CA ASP A 357 -9.96 -82.12 18.56
C ASP A 357 -8.50 -81.63 18.71
N VAL A 358 -7.63 -82.48 19.27
CA VAL A 358 -6.21 -82.15 19.53
C VAL A 358 -5.33 -83.35 19.12
N GLU A 359 -4.51 -83.16 18.09
CA GLU A 359 -3.72 -84.23 17.45
C GLU A 359 -2.70 -84.90 18.38
N SER A 360 -2.18 -84.17 19.38
CA SER A 360 -1.21 -84.69 20.35
C SER A 360 -1.24 -83.87 21.64
N VAL A 361 -1.22 -84.55 22.79
CA VAL A 361 -1.27 -83.94 24.11
C VAL A 361 -0.09 -84.45 24.95
N LEU A 362 0.64 -83.53 25.58
CA LEU A 362 1.81 -83.83 26.43
C LEU A 362 1.66 -83.15 27.79
N PHE A 363 1.59 -83.95 28.86
CA PHE A 363 1.58 -83.48 30.24
C PHE A 363 2.99 -83.62 30.85
N ASN A 364 3.80 -82.56 30.77
CA ASN A 364 5.18 -82.58 31.27
C ASN A 364 5.24 -82.23 32.78
N GLY A 365 4.81 -83.17 33.60
CA GLY A 365 4.76 -83.03 35.06
C GLY A 365 3.37 -82.67 35.60
N GLY A 366 3.16 -82.97 36.89
CA GLY A 366 1.83 -82.97 37.51
C GLY A 366 1.09 -84.30 37.35
N ALA A 367 0.07 -84.53 38.15
CA ALA A 367 -0.81 -85.70 38.03
C ALA A 367 -2.01 -85.36 37.14
N VAL A 368 -2.35 -86.24 36.20
CA VAL A 368 -3.60 -86.13 35.43
C VAL A 368 -4.73 -86.61 36.34
N SER A 369 -5.64 -85.71 36.71
CA SER A 369 -6.71 -85.94 37.69
C SER A 369 -8.09 -85.57 37.15
N ALA A 370 -9.15 -86.00 37.83
CA ALA A 370 -10.56 -85.73 37.50
C ALA A 370 -11.03 -86.25 36.12
N ILE A 371 -10.25 -87.10 35.44
CA ILE A 371 -10.76 -87.90 34.32
C ILE A 371 -11.81 -88.88 34.84
N THR A 372 -13.03 -88.80 34.30
CA THR A 372 -14.13 -89.73 34.57
C THR A 372 -14.01 -91.03 33.78
N THR A 373 -13.59 -90.93 32.51
CA THR A 373 -13.38 -92.07 31.60
C THR A 373 -12.18 -91.79 30.70
N LEU A 374 -11.17 -92.66 30.69
CA LEU A 374 -10.06 -92.64 29.73
C LEU A 374 -10.28 -93.71 28.65
N GLY A 375 -10.91 -93.32 27.54
CA GLY A 375 -11.01 -94.17 26.35
C GLY A 375 -9.77 -94.04 25.47
N MET A 376 -9.21 -95.15 25.02
CA MET A 376 -8.14 -95.18 24.01
C MET A 376 -8.30 -96.38 23.07
N SER A 377 -7.94 -96.18 21.80
CA SER A 377 -7.95 -97.22 20.76
C SER A 377 -6.59 -97.89 20.56
N GLY A 378 -5.52 -97.30 21.09
CA GLY A 378 -4.17 -97.86 21.15
C GLY A 378 -3.84 -98.49 22.50
N THR A 379 -2.56 -98.78 22.72
CA THR A 379 -2.06 -99.36 23.98
C THR A 379 -1.76 -98.29 25.03
N MET A 380 -2.14 -98.54 26.29
CA MET A 380 -1.57 -97.80 27.42
C MET A 380 -0.15 -98.33 27.66
N SER A 381 0.87 -97.48 27.48
CA SER A 381 2.27 -97.85 27.64
C SER A 381 2.89 -97.11 28.82
N LEU A 382 3.31 -97.86 29.84
CA LEU A 382 4.06 -97.37 30.99
C LEU A 382 5.54 -97.69 30.75
N THR A 383 6.34 -96.65 30.47
CA THR A 383 7.71 -96.78 29.93
C THR A 383 8.79 -96.02 30.70
N ALA A 384 8.50 -95.53 31.91
CA ALA A 384 9.50 -94.91 32.76
C ALA A 384 10.57 -95.93 33.22
N THR A 385 11.73 -95.44 33.69
CA THR A 385 12.82 -96.29 34.20
C THR A 385 12.70 -96.63 35.68
N GLY A 386 11.78 -95.98 36.40
CA GLY A 386 11.45 -96.29 37.80
C GLY A 386 10.35 -97.35 37.93
N ALA A 387 10.10 -97.80 39.15
CA ALA A 387 8.96 -98.67 39.44
C ALA A 387 7.64 -97.96 39.09
N GLN A 388 6.84 -98.60 38.23
CA GLN A 388 5.53 -98.11 37.80
C GLN A 388 4.45 -99.05 38.33
N ALA A 389 3.34 -98.49 38.80
CA ALA A 389 2.26 -99.25 39.38
C ALA A 389 0.91 -98.69 38.87
N ILE A 390 0.07 -99.59 38.37
CA ILE A 390 -1.37 -99.34 38.23
C ILE A 390 -1.99 -99.57 39.61
N THR A 391 -1.82 -98.60 40.51
CA THR A 391 -2.30 -98.71 41.89
C THR A 391 -3.80 -98.47 41.95
N HIS A 392 -4.60 -99.53 41.84
CA HIS A 392 -6.04 -99.44 42.04
C HIS A 392 -6.38 -99.35 43.54
N VAL A 393 -6.94 -98.21 43.96
CA VAL A 393 -7.30 -97.93 45.37
C VAL A 393 -8.81 -98.14 45.59
N GLY A 394 -9.38 -99.20 45.00
CA GLY A 394 -10.81 -99.48 44.94
C GLY A 394 -11.45 -99.73 46.32
N ALA A 395 -11.86 -98.66 47.00
CA ALA A 395 -12.46 -98.72 48.33
C ALA A 395 -13.97 -99.04 48.29
N GLY A 396 -14.35 -100.20 47.75
CA GLY A 396 -15.76 -100.62 47.66
C GLY A 396 -15.94 -102.14 47.57
N SER A 397 -16.88 -102.69 48.34
CA SER A 397 -17.17 -104.13 48.34
C SER A 397 -18.03 -104.54 47.13
N GLY A 398 -17.39 -105.07 46.09
CA GLY A 398 -18.04 -105.67 44.91
C GLY A 398 -17.73 -104.92 43.61
N SER A 399 -16.98 -105.55 42.70
CA SER A 399 -16.60 -105.02 41.39
C SER A 399 -15.76 -103.72 41.40
N ALA A 400 -15.22 -103.31 42.55
CA ALA A 400 -14.17 -102.29 42.65
C ALA A 400 -12.76 -102.92 42.49
N ASP A 401 -12.67 -103.94 41.66
CA ASP A 401 -11.46 -104.69 41.35
C ASP A 401 -10.72 -104.04 40.17
N LEU A 402 -9.40 -104.24 40.08
CA LEU A 402 -8.66 -103.87 38.86
C LEU A 402 -9.00 -104.88 37.75
N THR A 403 -10.12 -104.66 37.08
CA THR A 403 -10.64 -105.54 36.02
C THR A 403 -9.78 -105.41 34.76
N VAL A 404 -8.70 -106.18 34.69
CA VAL A 404 -7.92 -106.36 33.45
C VAL A 404 -8.61 -107.42 32.59
N SER A 405 -9.54 -106.99 31.74
CA SER A 405 -10.34 -107.85 30.87
C SER A 405 -10.19 -107.51 29.40
N SER A 406 -10.17 -108.52 28.54
CA SER A 406 -10.31 -108.38 27.09
C SER A 406 -11.56 -109.15 26.64
N THR A 407 -12.45 -108.49 25.91
CA THR A 407 -13.66 -109.10 25.35
C THR A 407 -13.41 -109.83 24.03
N ASN A 408 -12.27 -109.57 23.38
CA ASN A 408 -11.99 -109.95 21.99
C ASN A 408 -10.70 -110.77 21.82
N GLY A 409 -10.08 -111.24 22.92
CA GLY A 409 -8.85 -112.03 22.90
C GLY A 409 -8.35 -112.36 24.31
N CYS A 410 -7.24 -113.08 24.42
CA CYS A 410 -6.64 -113.40 25.73
C CYS A 410 -6.06 -112.16 26.42
N VAL A 411 -6.12 -112.13 27.76
CA VAL A 411 -5.40 -111.16 28.57
C VAL A 411 -4.05 -111.77 28.94
N ASN A 412 -3.01 -111.43 28.17
CA ASN A 412 -1.66 -111.91 28.42
C ASN A 412 -0.98 -110.98 29.44
N ILE A 413 -0.83 -111.44 30.68
CA ILE A 413 -0.02 -110.77 31.71
C ILE A 413 1.24 -111.61 31.91
N GLU A 414 2.40 -111.04 31.59
CA GLU A 414 3.69 -111.71 31.73
C GLU A 414 4.10 -111.79 33.21
N SER A 415 4.68 -112.94 33.61
CA SER A 415 5.35 -113.15 34.89
C SER A 415 4.53 -112.73 36.14
N VAL A 416 3.27 -113.18 36.21
CA VAL A 416 2.31 -112.79 37.25
C VAL A 416 2.72 -113.30 38.65
N MET A 417 3.27 -112.41 39.48
CA MET A 417 3.69 -112.73 40.84
C MET A 417 2.62 -112.33 41.88
N PHE A 418 1.77 -113.28 42.26
CA PHE A 418 0.88 -113.13 43.42
C PHE A 418 1.66 -113.40 44.72
N ASN A 419 1.96 -112.37 45.52
CA ASN A 419 2.60 -112.56 46.84
C ASN A 419 1.61 -112.89 47.97
N ALA A 420 0.31 -112.74 47.73
CA ALA A 420 -0.76 -113.12 48.64
C ALA A 420 -1.04 -114.63 48.53
N ALA A 421 -1.27 -115.29 49.66
CA ALA A 421 -1.31 -116.75 49.78
C ALA A 421 -2.54 -117.46 49.15
N ALA A 422 -3.40 -116.75 48.42
CA ALA A 422 -4.58 -117.34 47.77
C ALA A 422 -4.96 -116.58 46.49
N ILE A 423 -5.10 -117.32 45.39
CA ILE A 423 -5.81 -116.88 44.18
C ILE A 423 -7.23 -117.44 44.29
N SER A 424 -8.24 -116.58 44.48
CA SER A 424 -9.64 -116.98 44.65
C SER A 424 -10.49 -116.56 43.46
N GLY A 425 -11.33 -117.48 42.95
CA GLY A 425 -12.34 -117.17 41.92
C GLY A 425 -11.96 -117.53 40.48
N ALA A 426 -10.74 -118.01 40.22
CA ALA A 426 -10.39 -118.55 38.91
C ALA A 426 -11.14 -119.87 38.65
N SER A 427 -12.03 -119.90 37.65
CA SER A 427 -12.79 -121.11 37.27
C SER A 427 -11.91 -122.20 36.67
N THR A 428 -10.82 -121.79 36.02
CA THR A 428 -9.95 -122.64 35.21
C THR A 428 -8.60 -121.94 35.09
N ILE A 429 -7.53 -122.56 35.58
CA ILE A 429 -6.15 -122.14 35.32
C ILE A 429 -5.55 -123.22 34.43
N ALA A 430 -5.54 -122.97 33.12
CA ALA A 430 -4.96 -123.88 32.13
C ALA A 430 -3.45 -123.58 32.00
N MET A 431 -2.64 -124.33 32.74
CA MET A 431 -1.18 -124.36 32.56
C MET A 431 -0.82 -125.39 31.47
N THR A 432 0.21 -125.08 30.70
CA THR A 432 0.87 -126.01 29.77
C THR A 432 2.35 -126.06 30.14
N ASP A 433 2.83 -127.24 30.51
CA ASP A 433 4.27 -127.50 30.73
C ASP A 433 5.04 -127.31 29.39
N ASP A 434 6.34 -126.98 29.37
CA ASP A 434 7.31 -126.82 30.48
C ASP A 434 7.43 -125.37 31.03
#